data_AF-A0A7W1AXU8-F1
#
_entry.id   AF-A0A7W1AXU8-F1
#
_cell.length_a   1.000
_cell.length_b   1.000
_cell.length_c   1.000
_cell.angle_alpha   90.00
_cell.angle_beta   90.00
_cell.angle_gamma   90.00
#
_symmetry.space_group_name_H-M   'P 1'
#
loop_
_entity.id
_entity.type
_entity.pdbx_description
1 polymer ?
#
loop_
_entity_poly.entity_id
_entity_poly.type
_entity_poly.pdbx_seq_one_letter_code
_entity_poly.pdbx_strand_id
1 'polypeptide(L)'
;MTAGYRRVQAADRSRHDASLGEAVAGARGFLPLSRARFEARLEAGLAEAKQRGIGFTLGGFAARRALGKALIIDTDPRLIEFRLEHRVSQGDCVTLIRDRFLGAGDWRPILSKIRNSSTYQEVEEIARAGLDYRRTDAFRTAMERAGSQKPVNRNFVALKSPELVESYFRQTAELCRSVQEHGLLRRADHGRRLGESLRHPRVRLPWVELGESEIGAAIGEAGEIYRFASGKHRTAAAQALGLTSMPIEVRMVHANWLERRMAESGLRPAEALLLGVRGLDRKSAEAVGA
;
A
#
# COMPACT_ATOMS: atom_id res chain seq x y z
N MET A 1 -18.08 21.41 -15.29
CA MET A 1 -17.68 19.99 -15.20
C MET A 1 -16.59 19.88 -14.15
N THR A 2 -16.89 19.42 -12.95
CA THR A 2 -15.87 19.21 -11.91
C THR A 2 -15.01 18.03 -12.35
N ALA A 3 -13.72 18.27 -12.62
CA ALA A 3 -12.83 17.23 -13.11
C ALA A 3 -12.67 16.12 -12.05
N GLY A 4 -13.29 14.96 -12.32
CA GLY A 4 -13.12 13.76 -11.50
C GLY A 4 -11.74 13.12 -11.69
N TYR A 5 -11.44 12.11 -10.88
CA TYR A 5 -10.21 11.36 -11.03
C TYR A 5 -10.26 10.43 -12.24
N ARG A 6 -9.10 10.22 -12.87
CA ARG A 6 -8.88 9.15 -13.84
C ARG A 6 -7.53 8.48 -13.60
N ARG A 7 -7.42 7.21 -14.00
CA ARG A 7 -6.13 6.50 -14.02
C ARG A 7 -5.22 7.15 -15.06
N VAL A 8 -3.95 7.26 -14.71
CA VAL A 8 -2.91 7.76 -15.61
C VAL A 8 -2.74 6.77 -16.76
N GLN A 9 -2.88 7.26 -17.99
CA GLN A 9 -2.61 6.53 -19.22
C GLN A 9 -1.19 6.84 -19.72
N ALA A 10 -0.66 5.98 -20.60
CA ALA A 10 0.69 6.17 -21.16
C ALA A 10 0.87 7.50 -21.93
N ALA A 11 -0.23 8.09 -22.42
CA ALA A 11 -0.25 9.37 -23.12
C ALA A 11 -0.25 10.60 -22.20
N ASP A 12 -0.51 10.43 -20.90
CA ASP A 12 -0.60 11.56 -19.97
C ASP A 12 0.81 12.12 -19.71
N ARG A 13 1.05 13.35 -20.16
CA ARG A 13 2.31 14.06 -19.94
C ARG A 13 2.45 14.36 -18.45
N SER A 14 3.57 13.96 -17.85
CA SER A 14 3.89 14.29 -16.45
C SER A 14 4.25 15.77 -16.32
N ARG A 15 3.26 16.65 -16.21
CA ARG A 15 3.47 17.89 -15.48
C ARG A 15 3.53 17.52 -14.01
N HIS A 16 4.75 17.27 -13.54
CA HIS A 16 5.01 17.11 -12.13
C HIS A 16 4.58 18.39 -11.44
N ASP A 17 3.57 18.31 -10.59
CA ASP A 17 3.36 19.30 -9.54
C ASP A 17 4.51 19.12 -8.54
N ALA A 18 5.69 19.56 -8.95
CA ALA A 18 6.84 19.72 -8.09
C ALA A 18 6.53 20.93 -7.22
N SER A 19 5.67 20.75 -6.21
CA SER A 19 5.59 21.75 -5.17
C SER A 19 6.97 21.75 -4.50
N LEU A 20 7.77 22.78 -4.79
CA LEU A 20 9.01 23.14 -4.08
C LEU A 20 8.83 23.15 -2.55
N GLY A 21 7.59 23.12 -2.06
CA GLY A 21 7.24 22.90 -0.66
C GLY A 21 7.59 21.52 -0.09
N GLU A 22 7.79 20.46 -0.89
CA GLU A 22 8.10 19.11 -0.36
C GLU A 22 9.55 18.95 0.12
N ALA A 23 10.52 19.62 -0.51
CA ALA A 23 11.90 19.68 -0.01
C ALA A 23 12.00 20.51 1.29
N VAL A 24 11.23 21.60 1.37
CA VAL A 24 11.18 22.49 2.55
C VAL A 24 10.39 21.86 3.70
N ALA A 25 9.35 21.06 3.42
CA ALA A 25 8.61 20.31 4.42
C ALA A 25 9.40 19.11 4.97
N GLY A 26 10.27 18.50 4.15
CA GLY A 26 11.24 17.50 4.61
C GLY A 26 12.27 18.09 5.59
N ALA A 27 12.78 19.30 5.30
CA ALA A 27 13.74 19.99 6.16
C ALA A 27 13.10 20.55 7.45
N ARG A 28 11.84 21.03 7.41
CA ARG A 28 11.08 21.46 8.61
C ARG A 28 10.46 20.28 9.40
N GLY A 29 10.50 19.06 8.85
CA GLY A 29 9.94 17.84 9.44
C GLY A 29 10.77 17.20 10.57
N PHE A 30 11.93 17.78 10.91
CA PHE A 30 12.79 17.30 11.99
C PHE A 30 12.29 17.68 13.40
N LEU A 31 11.41 18.68 13.52
CA LEU A 31 10.82 19.05 14.82
C LEU A 31 9.70 18.08 15.23
N PRO A 32 9.56 17.74 16.53
CA PRO A 32 8.42 16.97 17.02
C PRO A 32 7.10 17.67 16.69
N LEU A 33 6.31 17.04 15.81
CA LEU A 33 4.89 17.36 15.67
C LEU A 33 4.19 16.82 16.91
N SER A 34 3.80 17.72 17.82
CA SER A 34 2.91 17.36 18.92
C SER A 34 1.57 16.88 18.34
N ARG A 35 0.90 15.98 19.06
CA ARG A 35 -0.43 15.47 18.69
C ARG A 35 -1.43 16.60 18.42
N ALA A 36 -1.36 17.69 19.19
CA ALA A 36 -2.18 18.88 18.98
C ALA A 36 -1.95 19.57 17.62
N ARG A 37 -0.69 19.69 17.16
CA ARG A 37 -0.40 20.24 15.82
C ARG A 37 -0.88 19.32 14.70
N PHE A 38 -0.85 18.00 14.91
CA PHE A 38 -1.43 17.06 13.95
C PHE A 38 -2.96 17.21 13.89
N GLU A 39 -3.63 17.32 15.04
CA GLU A 39 -5.08 17.56 15.12
C GLU A 39 -5.50 18.76 14.28
N ALA A 40 -4.90 19.93 14.53
CA ALA A 40 -5.24 21.16 13.81
C ALA A 40 -5.01 21.03 12.28
N ARG A 41 -3.97 20.30 11.87
CA ARG A 41 -3.72 20.04 10.44
C ARG A 41 -4.74 19.06 9.83
N LEU A 42 -5.22 18.11 10.62
CA LEU A 42 -6.25 17.16 10.20
C LEU A 42 -7.60 17.87 10.07
N GLU A 43 -7.96 18.73 11.02
CA GLU A 43 -9.14 19.60 10.95
C GLU A 43 -9.12 20.52 9.73
N ALA A 44 -8.00 21.23 9.51
CA ALA A 44 -7.84 22.08 8.33
C ALA A 44 -7.92 21.27 7.02
N GLY A 45 -7.30 20.09 6.98
CA GLY A 45 -7.35 19.19 5.83
C GLY A 45 -8.76 18.68 5.53
N LEU A 46 -9.57 18.41 6.56
CA LEU A 46 -10.98 18.03 6.42
C LEU A 46 -11.83 19.19 5.92
N ALA A 47 -11.65 20.39 6.48
CA ALA A 47 -12.35 21.59 6.02
C ALA A 47 -12.05 21.88 4.53
N GLU A 48 -10.78 21.76 4.13
CA GLU A 48 -10.36 21.91 2.73
C GLU A 48 -10.97 20.81 1.83
N ALA A 49 -10.94 19.55 2.27
CA ALA A 49 -11.53 18.43 1.55
C ALA A 49 -13.03 18.62 1.33
N LYS A 50 -13.76 19.09 2.36
CA LYS A 50 -15.19 19.39 2.31
C LYS A 50 -15.48 20.55 1.36
N GLN A 51 -14.70 21.63 1.43
CA GLN A 51 -14.88 22.80 0.58
C GLN A 51 -14.66 22.46 -0.90
N ARG A 52 -13.63 21.67 -1.21
CA ARG A 52 -13.27 21.32 -2.59
C ARG A 52 -14.08 20.15 -3.13
N GLY A 53 -14.53 19.24 -2.28
CA GLY A 53 -15.21 17.99 -2.65
C GLY A 53 -14.32 16.97 -3.38
N ILE A 54 -13.05 17.31 -3.61
CA ILE A 54 -12.07 16.48 -4.30
C ILE A 54 -10.66 16.93 -3.88
N GLY A 55 -9.71 16.01 -3.89
CA GLY A 55 -8.30 16.28 -3.68
C GLY A 55 -7.65 15.35 -2.68
N PHE A 56 -6.34 15.47 -2.54
CA PHE A 56 -5.56 14.75 -1.54
C PHE A 56 -4.76 15.73 -0.71
N THR A 57 -5.00 15.76 0.60
CA THR A 57 -4.42 16.71 1.53
C THR A 57 -3.70 15.96 2.66
N LEU A 58 -3.00 16.72 3.52
CA LEU A 58 -2.25 16.24 4.68
C LEU A 58 -1.15 15.21 4.37
N GLY A 59 0.11 15.52 4.70
CA GLY A 59 1.22 14.59 4.46
C GLY A 59 1.15 13.33 5.33
N GLY A 60 1.29 12.14 4.73
CA GLY A 60 1.32 10.83 5.40
C GLY A 60 2.42 10.69 6.44
N PHE A 61 3.54 11.41 6.29
CA PHE A 61 4.58 11.47 7.32
C PHE A 61 4.07 12.09 8.63
N ALA A 62 3.23 13.13 8.57
CA ALA A 62 2.69 13.79 9.76
C ALA A 62 1.78 12.83 10.56
N ALA A 63 0.93 12.06 9.87
CA ALA A 63 0.07 11.06 10.48
C ALA A 63 0.87 9.92 11.13
N ARG A 64 1.83 9.35 10.40
CA ARG A 64 2.72 8.30 10.95
C ARG A 64 3.51 8.77 12.16
N ARG A 65 3.99 10.01 12.16
CA ARG A 65 4.71 10.57 13.31
C ARG A 65 3.80 10.78 14.52
N ALA A 66 2.57 11.24 14.31
CA ALA A 66 1.64 11.57 15.40
C ALA A 66 0.92 10.35 15.99
N LEU A 67 0.60 9.36 15.16
CA LEU A 67 -0.25 8.21 15.52
C LEU A 67 0.51 6.88 15.53
N GLY A 68 1.61 6.77 14.78
CA GLY A 68 2.53 5.64 14.81
C GLY A 68 1.84 4.28 14.71
N LYS A 69 2.13 3.41 15.67
CA LYS A 69 1.59 2.04 15.73
C LYS A 69 0.07 1.97 15.84
N ALA A 70 -0.60 3.05 16.25
CA ALA A 70 -2.06 3.07 16.31
C ALA A 70 -2.74 3.08 14.93
N LEU A 71 -1.97 3.29 13.85
CA LEU A 71 -2.40 3.12 12.46
C LEU A 71 -2.20 1.70 11.93
N ILE A 72 -1.61 0.79 12.73
CA ILE A 72 -1.41 -0.60 12.34
C ILE A 72 -2.58 -1.41 12.90
N ILE A 73 -3.32 -2.06 12.02
CA ILE A 73 -4.43 -2.96 12.35
C ILE A 73 -4.27 -4.28 11.63
N ASP A 74 -4.92 -5.31 12.15
CA ASP A 74 -5.04 -6.58 11.47
C ASP A 74 -6.35 -6.58 10.66
N THR A 75 -6.33 -7.18 9.47
CA THR A 75 -7.49 -7.28 8.57
C THR A 75 -7.51 -8.65 7.91
N ASP A 76 -8.70 -9.13 7.57
CA ASP A 76 -8.83 -10.28 6.69
C ASP A 76 -8.34 -9.90 5.28
N PRO A 77 -7.31 -10.58 4.74
CA PRO A 77 -6.82 -10.33 3.39
C PRO A 77 -7.90 -10.42 2.33
N ARG A 78 -8.93 -11.27 2.50
CA ARG A 78 -10.00 -11.52 1.53
C ARG A 78 -10.84 -10.26 1.26
N LEU A 79 -10.92 -9.35 2.23
CA LEU A 79 -11.66 -8.08 2.10
C LEU A 79 -10.96 -7.08 1.16
N ILE A 80 -9.68 -7.29 0.85
CA ILE A 80 -8.89 -6.39 0.00
C ILE A 80 -9.01 -6.82 -1.46
N GLU A 81 -10.08 -6.41 -2.13
CA GLU A 81 -10.31 -6.74 -3.54
C GLU A 81 -9.61 -5.77 -4.51
N PHE A 82 -9.52 -4.50 -4.10
CA PHE A 82 -9.04 -3.41 -4.94
C PHE A 82 -7.76 -2.80 -4.38
N ARG A 83 -6.93 -2.29 -5.30
CA ARG A 83 -5.88 -1.33 -4.98
C ARG A 83 -6.33 0.07 -5.36
N LEU A 84 -5.93 1.03 -4.54
CA LEU A 84 -5.99 2.44 -4.91
C LEU A 84 -4.72 2.80 -5.68
N GLU A 85 -4.88 3.33 -6.90
CA GLU A 85 -3.74 3.79 -7.69
C GLU A 85 -3.12 5.04 -7.03
N HIS A 86 -1.80 5.07 -6.96
CA HIS A 86 -1.07 6.13 -6.27
C HIS A 86 -0.56 7.23 -7.22
N ARG A 87 -0.70 7.03 -8.54
CA ARG A 87 -0.55 8.05 -9.57
C ARG A 87 -1.92 8.27 -10.17
N VAL A 88 -2.45 9.47 -10.02
CA VAL A 88 -3.81 9.83 -10.44
C VAL A 88 -3.74 11.04 -11.36
N SER A 89 -4.64 11.10 -12.32
CA SER A 89 -4.85 12.29 -13.13
C SER A 89 -6.12 13.01 -12.68
N GLN A 90 -6.01 14.33 -12.53
CA GLN A 90 -7.12 15.24 -12.29
C GLN A 90 -7.02 16.35 -13.34
N GLY A 91 -7.87 16.30 -14.38
CA GLY A 91 -7.69 17.11 -15.58
C GLY A 91 -6.35 16.83 -16.25
N ASP A 92 -5.57 17.89 -16.49
CA ASP A 92 -4.24 17.81 -17.11
C ASP A 92 -3.09 17.61 -16.11
N CYS A 93 -3.41 17.51 -14.82
CA CYS A 93 -2.41 17.33 -13.76
C CYS A 93 -2.28 15.85 -13.39
N VAL A 94 -1.04 15.36 -13.27
CA VAL A 94 -0.73 14.04 -12.74
C VAL A 94 -0.13 14.20 -11.35
N THR A 95 -0.82 13.68 -10.34
CA THR A 95 -0.42 13.81 -8.94
C THR A 95 -0.02 12.45 -8.37
N LEU A 96 1.07 12.45 -7.60
CA LEU A 96 1.48 11.31 -6.80
C LEU A 96 0.85 11.42 -5.41
N ILE A 97 -0.05 10.51 -5.06
CA ILE A 97 -0.84 10.60 -3.82
C ILE A 97 -0.31 9.71 -2.71
N ARG A 98 0.75 8.93 -2.98
CA ARG A 98 1.31 7.93 -2.03
C ARG A 98 1.73 8.52 -0.68
N ASP A 99 2.05 9.81 -0.66
CA ASP A 99 2.57 10.54 0.50
C ASP A 99 1.49 11.42 1.16
N ARG A 100 0.21 11.24 0.79
CA ARG A 100 -0.94 11.95 1.35
C ARG A 100 -1.75 11.03 2.29
N PHE A 101 -2.33 11.60 3.33
CA PHE A 101 -3.07 10.88 4.37
C PHE A 101 -4.58 11.06 4.26
N LEU A 102 -5.05 12.19 3.73
CA LEU A 102 -6.47 12.47 3.60
C LEU A 102 -6.81 12.62 2.12
N GLY A 103 -7.87 11.97 1.66
CA GLY A 103 -8.36 12.13 0.29
C GLY A 103 -9.87 12.31 0.24
N ALA A 104 -10.37 12.96 -0.80
CA ALA A 104 -11.79 13.24 -1.01
C ALA A 104 -12.19 13.04 -2.46
N GLY A 105 -13.49 12.98 -2.74
CA GLY A 105 -14.04 12.76 -4.07
C GLY A 105 -14.11 11.29 -4.46
N ASP A 106 -14.64 11.01 -5.64
CA ASP A 106 -14.95 9.65 -6.07
C ASP A 106 -13.71 8.85 -6.48
N TRP A 107 -13.29 7.88 -5.65
CA TRP A 107 -12.14 7.04 -5.91
C TRP A 107 -12.41 5.89 -6.90
N ARG A 108 -13.67 5.56 -7.22
CA ARG A 108 -14.00 4.41 -8.10
C ARG A 108 -13.20 4.38 -9.41
N PRO A 109 -12.98 5.50 -10.12
CA PRO A 109 -12.21 5.51 -11.36
C PRO A 109 -10.72 5.18 -11.21
N ILE A 110 -10.17 5.31 -10.00
CA ILE A 110 -8.75 5.06 -9.68
C ILE A 110 -8.55 3.78 -8.85
N LEU A 111 -9.56 2.92 -8.80
CA LEU A 111 -9.44 1.56 -8.28
C LEU A 111 -9.07 0.58 -9.39
N SER A 112 -8.26 -0.41 -9.04
CA SER A 112 -7.97 -1.57 -9.90
C SER A 112 -8.06 -2.85 -9.08
N LYS A 113 -8.65 -3.92 -9.63
CA LYS A 113 -8.66 -5.23 -8.97
C LYS A 113 -7.24 -5.73 -8.75
N ILE A 114 -6.92 -6.17 -7.53
CA ILE A 114 -5.55 -6.64 -7.24
C ILE A 114 -5.21 -7.92 -8.01
N ARG A 115 -6.22 -8.77 -8.24
CA ARG A 115 -6.08 -10.05 -8.96
C ARG A 115 -5.65 -9.89 -10.41
N ASN A 116 -5.91 -8.73 -11.01
CA ASN A 116 -5.51 -8.43 -12.38
C ASN A 116 -4.03 -8.02 -12.49
N SER A 117 -3.31 -7.91 -11.38
CA SER A 117 -1.90 -7.56 -11.41
C SER A 117 -1.04 -8.80 -11.64
N SER A 118 -0.01 -8.68 -12.49
CA SER A 118 0.91 -9.79 -12.77
C SER A 118 1.57 -10.33 -11.51
N THR A 119 1.90 -9.45 -10.54
CA THR A 119 2.44 -9.86 -9.24
C THR A 119 1.48 -10.76 -8.47
N TYR A 120 0.17 -10.50 -8.54
CA TYR A 120 -0.80 -11.37 -7.88
C TYR A 120 -0.84 -12.74 -8.54
N GLN A 121 -0.97 -12.76 -9.87
CA GLN A 121 -1.03 -13.98 -10.67
C GLN A 121 0.23 -14.85 -10.47
N GLU A 122 1.42 -14.23 -10.47
CA GLU A 122 2.69 -14.91 -10.18
C GLU A 122 2.68 -15.59 -8.82
N VAL A 123 2.28 -14.89 -7.77
CA VAL A 123 2.26 -15.44 -6.40
C VAL A 123 1.21 -16.54 -6.28
N GLU A 124 0.05 -16.36 -6.90
CA GLU A 124 -1.01 -17.36 -6.94
C GLU A 124 -0.57 -18.64 -7.67
N GLU A 125 0.12 -18.51 -8.81
CA GLU A 125 0.70 -19.63 -9.54
C GLU A 125 1.74 -20.38 -8.69
N ILE A 126 2.64 -19.67 -8.01
CA ILE A 126 3.65 -20.26 -7.12
C ILE A 126 2.96 -21.02 -5.97
N ALA A 127 1.97 -20.43 -5.32
CA ALA A 127 1.22 -21.07 -4.25
C ALA A 127 0.51 -22.35 -4.75
N ARG A 128 -0.17 -22.27 -5.90
CA ARG A 128 -0.86 -23.41 -6.52
C ARG A 128 0.09 -24.53 -6.94
N ALA A 129 1.33 -24.20 -7.32
CA ALA A 129 2.38 -25.15 -7.67
C ALA A 129 3.09 -25.78 -6.45
N GLY A 130 2.59 -25.57 -5.23
CA GLY A 130 3.22 -26.10 -4.01
C GLY A 130 4.57 -25.43 -3.72
N LEU A 131 4.70 -24.14 -4.04
CA LEU A 131 5.90 -23.32 -3.92
C LEU A 131 7.06 -23.68 -4.87
N ASP A 132 6.85 -24.62 -5.80
CA ASP A 132 7.79 -24.89 -6.87
C ASP A 132 7.57 -23.92 -8.04
N TYR A 133 8.21 -22.75 -7.94
CA TYR A 133 8.08 -21.70 -8.95
C TYR A 133 8.52 -22.12 -10.35
N ARG A 134 9.40 -23.14 -10.49
CA ARG A 134 9.91 -23.56 -11.80
C ARG A 134 8.84 -24.24 -12.66
N ARG A 135 7.75 -24.69 -12.04
CA ARG A 135 6.60 -25.30 -12.71
C ARG A 135 5.57 -24.27 -13.19
N THR A 136 5.77 -22.98 -12.90
CA THR A 136 4.79 -21.92 -13.22
C THR A 136 4.96 -21.39 -14.64
N ASP A 137 3.86 -20.95 -15.25
CA ASP A 137 3.87 -20.34 -16.58
C ASP A 137 4.51 -18.95 -16.54
N ALA A 138 4.32 -18.22 -15.43
CA ALA A 138 5.00 -16.96 -15.19
C ALA A 138 6.53 -17.09 -15.19
N PHE A 139 7.07 -18.15 -14.56
CA PHE A 139 8.52 -18.42 -14.59
C PHE A 139 9.00 -18.75 -15.99
N ARG A 140 8.32 -19.66 -16.70
CA ARG A 140 8.67 -20.03 -18.08
C ARG A 140 8.70 -18.81 -19.01
N THR A 141 7.65 -17.99 -18.95
CA THR A 141 7.53 -16.74 -19.73
C THR A 141 8.66 -15.76 -19.39
N ALA A 142 9.04 -15.64 -18.13
CA ALA A 142 10.13 -14.75 -17.71
C ALA A 142 11.49 -15.26 -18.22
N MET A 143 11.72 -16.57 -18.19
CA MET A 143 12.92 -17.21 -18.72
C MET A 143 13.05 -17.01 -20.24
N GLU A 144 11.98 -17.20 -21.00
CA GLU A 144 11.97 -16.97 -22.46
C GLU A 144 12.28 -15.51 -22.84
N ARG A 145 11.88 -14.57 -21.98
CA ARG A 145 12.12 -13.13 -22.19
C ARG A 145 13.45 -12.65 -21.63
N ALA A 146 14.16 -13.49 -20.87
CA ALA A 146 15.50 -13.15 -20.40
C ALA A 146 16.43 -12.96 -21.61
N GLY A 147 17.21 -11.89 -21.62
CA GLY A 147 18.06 -11.54 -22.76
C GLY A 147 17.33 -10.94 -23.99
N SER A 148 16.00 -10.86 -23.98
CA SER A 148 15.25 -10.22 -25.07
C SER A 148 15.29 -8.69 -25.01
N GLN A 149 14.85 -8.01 -26.07
CA GLN A 149 14.69 -6.55 -26.10
C GLN A 149 13.61 -6.04 -25.11
N LYS A 150 12.70 -6.92 -24.64
CA LYS A 150 11.60 -6.57 -23.74
C LYS A 150 11.55 -7.54 -22.54
N PRO A 151 12.56 -7.48 -21.65
CA PRO A 151 12.59 -8.30 -20.45
C PRO A 151 11.43 -7.96 -19.52
N VAL A 152 11.04 -8.91 -18.69
CA VAL A 152 10.03 -8.67 -17.65
C VAL A 152 10.60 -7.70 -16.60
N ASN A 153 9.87 -6.62 -16.32
CA ASN A 153 10.26 -5.65 -15.28
C ASN A 153 9.54 -5.96 -13.96
N ARG A 154 10.29 -6.16 -12.87
CA ARG A 154 9.74 -6.39 -11.52
C ARG A 154 10.51 -5.55 -10.50
N ASN A 155 9.78 -4.84 -9.63
CA ASN A 155 10.36 -3.97 -8.59
C ASN A 155 11.46 -3.03 -9.10
N PHE A 156 11.25 -2.40 -10.27
CA PHE A 156 12.22 -1.53 -10.96
C PHE A 156 13.48 -2.23 -11.48
N VAL A 157 13.53 -3.56 -11.41
CA VAL A 157 14.60 -4.39 -11.96
C VAL A 157 14.09 -5.07 -13.23
N ALA A 158 14.85 -4.92 -14.32
CA ALA A 158 14.63 -5.67 -15.54
C ALA A 158 15.26 -7.06 -15.38
N LEU A 159 14.46 -8.12 -15.48
CA LEU A 159 14.91 -9.51 -15.38
C LEU A 159 15.59 -9.92 -16.70
N LYS A 160 16.80 -9.40 -16.91
CA LYS A 160 17.54 -9.49 -18.18
C LYS A 160 18.35 -10.76 -18.35
N SER A 161 18.51 -11.56 -17.31
CA SER A 161 19.26 -12.82 -17.38
C SER A 161 18.50 -13.94 -16.65
N PRO A 162 18.76 -15.22 -17.00
CA PRO A 162 18.21 -16.36 -16.28
C PRO A 162 18.43 -16.30 -14.77
N GLU A 163 19.59 -15.83 -14.32
CA GLU A 163 19.96 -15.74 -12.90
C GLU A 163 19.09 -14.71 -12.15
N LEU A 164 18.76 -13.59 -12.81
CA LEU A 164 17.86 -12.58 -12.24
C LEU A 164 16.42 -13.08 -12.15
N VAL A 165 15.96 -13.82 -13.17
CA VAL A 165 14.64 -14.47 -13.15
C VAL A 165 14.59 -15.47 -11.99
N GLU A 166 15.57 -16.36 -11.93
CA GLU A 166 15.69 -17.39 -10.91
C GLU A 166 15.67 -16.79 -9.49
N SER A 167 16.46 -15.74 -9.25
CA SER A 167 16.53 -15.10 -7.94
C SER A 167 15.23 -14.38 -7.55
N TYR A 168 14.56 -13.73 -8.50
CA TYR A 168 13.25 -13.10 -8.25
C TYR A 168 12.16 -14.11 -7.85
N PHE A 169 12.02 -15.20 -8.60
CA PHE A 169 11.00 -16.21 -8.34
C PHE A 169 11.31 -17.00 -7.06
N ARG A 170 12.58 -17.32 -6.81
CA ARG A 170 13.02 -17.94 -5.55
C ARG A 170 12.67 -17.08 -4.34
N GLN A 171 13.00 -15.80 -4.36
CA GLN A 171 12.64 -14.87 -3.28
C GLN A 171 11.12 -14.82 -3.05
N THR A 172 10.33 -14.90 -4.13
CA THR A 172 8.87 -14.90 -4.03
C THR A 172 8.35 -16.20 -3.40
N ALA A 173 8.91 -17.35 -3.78
CA ALA A 173 8.58 -18.64 -3.16
C ALA A 173 9.02 -18.73 -1.70
N GLU A 174 10.18 -18.19 -1.35
CA GLU A 174 10.67 -18.08 0.04
C GLU A 174 9.76 -17.20 0.89
N LEU A 175 9.26 -16.07 0.34
CA LEU A 175 8.25 -15.27 1.02
C LEU A 175 6.97 -16.09 1.26
N CYS A 176 6.47 -16.80 0.25
CA CYS A 176 5.27 -17.63 0.41
C CYS A 176 5.47 -18.73 1.46
N ARG A 177 6.65 -19.38 1.46
CA ARG A 177 7.02 -20.36 2.49
C ARG A 177 7.00 -19.75 3.89
N SER A 178 7.66 -18.60 4.06
CA SER A 178 7.68 -17.90 5.35
C SER A 178 6.28 -17.51 5.82
N VAL A 179 5.42 -17.07 4.90
CA VAL A 179 4.01 -16.74 5.20
C VAL A 179 3.20 -17.99 5.56
N GLN A 180 3.45 -19.12 4.89
CA GLN A 180 2.80 -20.39 5.21
C GLN A 180 3.21 -20.91 6.60
N GLU A 181 4.48 -20.75 6.97
CA GLU A 181 5.04 -21.24 8.24
C GLU A 181 4.72 -20.34 9.43
N HIS A 182 4.60 -19.03 9.23
CA HIS A 182 4.56 -18.06 10.33
C HIS A 182 3.42 -17.04 10.23
N GLY A 183 2.60 -17.11 9.19
CA GLY A 183 1.70 -16.02 8.82
C GLY A 183 2.47 -14.77 8.39
N LEU A 184 1.77 -13.64 8.26
CA LEU A 184 2.42 -12.35 8.01
C LEU A 184 2.81 -11.66 9.30
N LEU A 185 4.10 -11.72 9.61
CA LEU A 185 4.67 -10.99 10.75
C LEU A 185 4.72 -9.49 10.48
N ARG A 186 4.59 -8.69 11.54
CA ARG A 186 4.85 -7.26 11.51
C ARG A 186 6.34 -7.02 11.23
N ARG A 187 6.65 -6.01 10.44
CA ARG A 187 8.01 -5.69 10.03
C ARG A 187 8.89 -5.26 11.21
N ALA A 188 8.29 -4.59 12.21
CA ALA A 188 8.97 -4.27 13.47
C ALA A 188 9.50 -5.51 14.20
N ASP A 189 8.87 -6.67 14.00
CA ASP A 189 9.24 -7.94 14.61
C ASP A 189 10.21 -8.74 13.73
N HIS A 190 10.24 -8.46 12.42
CA HIS A 190 11.15 -9.08 11.45
C HIS A 190 12.62 -8.66 11.62
N GLY A 191 12.87 -7.43 12.10
CA GLY A 191 14.23 -6.90 12.31
C GLY A 191 15.08 -7.67 13.33
N ARG A 192 14.46 -8.53 14.16
CA ARG A 192 15.19 -9.38 15.13
C ARG A 192 15.64 -10.73 14.57
N ARG A 193 15.13 -11.18 13.42
CA ARG A 193 15.46 -12.50 12.82
C ARG A 193 16.42 -12.44 11.63
N LEU A 194 16.80 -11.25 11.16
CA LEU A 194 17.63 -11.05 9.96
C LEU A 194 19.12 -11.42 10.12
N GLY A 195 19.53 -11.96 11.27
CA GLY A 195 20.90 -12.41 11.52
C GLY A 195 21.38 -13.56 10.62
N GLU A 196 20.47 -14.29 9.95
CA GLU A 196 20.81 -15.56 9.30
C GLU A 196 20.78 -15.52 7.75
N SER A 197 20.09 -14.58 7.11
CA SER A 197 19.80 -14.61 5.65
C SER A 197 20.75 -13.79 4.77
N LEU A 198 21.94 -13.40 5.25
CA LEU A 198 22.85 -12.49 4.55
C LEU A 198 23.73 -13.11 3.44
N ARG A 199 23.49 -14.38 3.04
CA ARG A 199 24.41 -15.15 2.18
C ARG A 199 24.06 -15.26 0.69
N HIS A 200 23.12 -14.48 0.14
CA HIS A 200 22.75 -14.61 -1.28
C HIS A 200 22.83 -13.30 -2.08
N PRO A 201 23.15 -13.35 -3.40
CA PRO A 201 23.22 -12.19 -4.27
C PRO A 201 21.85 -11.50 -4.31
N ARG A 202 21.76 -10.31 -3.71
CA ARG A 202 20.50 -9.59 -3.57
C ARG A 202 20.10 -8.99 -4.91
N VAL A 203 18.96 -9.42 -5.45
CA VAL A 203 18.26 -8.72 -6.55
C VAL A 203 17.65 -7.39 -6.07
N ARG A 204 17.62 -7.16 -4.76
CA ARG A 204 17.10 -5.94 -4.14
C ARG A 204 18.23 -4.96 -3.83
N LEU A 205 18.07 -3.76 -4.36
CA LEU A 205 18.89 -2.62 -3.97
C LEU A 205 18.67 -2.34 -2.47
N PRO A 206 19.71 -2.11 -1.66
CA PRO A 206 19.59 -1.95 -0.20
C PRO A 206 18.57 -0.91 0.27
N TRP A 207 18.35 0.16 -0.50
CA TRP A 207 17.33 1.17 -0.20
C TRP A 207 15.89 0.69 -0.42
N VAL A 208 15.68 -0.34 -1.23
CA VAL A 208 14.37 -1.00 -1.39
C VAL A 208 14.06 -1.82 -0.14
N GLU A 209 15.05 -2.48 0.47
CA GLU A 209 14.87 -3.20 1.75
C GLU A 209 14.66 -2.24 2.94
N LEU A 210 15.36 -1.11 2.96
CA LEU A 210 15.20 -0.03 3.95
C LEU A 210 13.89 0.76 3.78
N GLY A 211 13.34 0.81 2.55
CA GLY A 211 12.07 1.47 2.23
C GLY A 211 10.84 0.57 2.40
N GLU A 212 11.03 -0.73 2.64
CA GLU A 212 9.94 -1.66 2.91
C GLU A 212 9.32 -1.35 4.27
N SER A 213 8.13 -0.79 4.20
CA SER A 213 7.25 -0.46 5.30
C SER A 213 6.14 -1.51 5.39
N GLU A 214 5.22 -1.39 6.35
CA GLU A 214 4.08 -2.31 6.41
C GLU A 214 3.25 -2.30 5.11
N ILE A 215 2.32 -3.25 4.99
CA ILE A 215 1.38 -3.28 3.86
C ILE A 215 0.50 -2.04 3.99
N GLY A 216 0.67 -1.08 3.09
CA GLY A 216 -0.08 0.16 3.11
C GLY A 216 -1.52 -0.09 2.69
N ALA A 217 -2.45 0.51 3.42
CA ALA A 217 -3.87 0.47 3.14
C ALA A 217 -4.45 1.89 3.07
N ALA A 218 -5.46 2.06 2.22
CA ALA A 218 -6.31 3.23 2.19
C ALA A 218 -7.72 2.82 2.62
N ILE A 219 -8.36 3.63 3.48
CA ILE A 219 -9.75 3.45 3.91
C ILE A 219 -10.64 4.27 2.99
N GLY A 220 -11.52 3.59 2.26
CA GLY A 220 -12.51 4.16 1.36
C GLY A 220 -13.63 4.91 2.08
N GLU A 221 -14.51 5.51 1.28
CA GLU A 221 -15.63 6.28 1.81
C GLU A 221 -16.48 5.46 2.77
N ALA A 222 -16.95 4.27 2.39
CA ALA A 222 -17.80 3.41 3.24
C ALA A 222 -17.00 2.61 4.28
N GLY A 223 -15.69 2.80 4.37
CA GLY A 223 -14.80 2.03 5.23
C GLY A 223 -14.21 0.80 4.55
N GLU A 224 -14.30 0.71 3.22
CA GLU A 224 -13.64 -0.34 2.44
C GLU A 224 -12.12 -0.24 2.59
N ILE A 225 -11.42 -1.38 2.54
CA ILE A 225 -9.96 -1.41 2.65
C ILE A 225 -9.36 -1.66 1.26
N TYR A 226 -8.55 -0.71 0.81
CA TYR A 226 -7.83 -0.80 -0.45
C TYR A 226 -6.33 -0.99 -0.22
N ARG A 227 -5.69 -1.89 -0.97
CA ARG A 227 -4.22 -1.97 -0.97
C ARG A 227 -3.63 -0.68 -1.55
N PHE A 228 -2.72 -0.04 -0.83
CA PHE A 228 -2.18 1.27 -1.21
C PHE A 228 -0.66 1.36 -1.05
N ALA A 229 0.01 1.93 -2.07
CA ALA A 229 1.45 2.21 -2.13
C ALA A 229 2.45 1.02 -2.00
N SER A 230 2.25 0.04 -1.12
CA SER A 230 3.20 -1.03 -0.81
C SER A 230 2.54 -2.42 -0.69
N GLY A 231 3.34 -3.44 -0.34
CA GLY A 231 2.84 -4.75 0.10
C GLY A 231 2.24 -5.65 -0.99
N LYS A 232 2.61 -5.48 -2.27
CA LYS A 232 2.04 -6.25 -3.40
C LYS A 232 2.18 -7.77 -3.21
N HIS A 233 3.41 -8.27 -3.06
CA HIS A 233 3.68 -9.69 -2.86
C HIS A 233 3.11 -10.22 -1.55
N ARG A 234 3.23 -9.46 -0.44
CA ARG A 234 2.71 -9.87 0.87
C ARG A 234 1.17 -10.04 0.84
N THR A 235 0.46 -9.07 0.26
CA THR A 235 -1.01 -9.15 0.12
C THR A 235 -1.42 -10.34 -0.76
N ALA A 236 -0.73 -10.53 -1.89
CA ALA A 236 -1.00 -11.66 -2.78
C ALA A 236 -0.74 -13.01 -2.09
N ALA A 237 0.37 -13.12 -1.35
CA ALA A 237 0.73 -14.34 -0.62
C ALA A 237 -0.31 -14.65 0.47
N ALA A 238 -0.73 -13.63 1.23
CA ALA A 238 -1.77 -13.79 2.25
C ALA A 238 -3.07 -14.36 1.68
N GLN A 239 -3.53 -13.82 0.55
CA GLN A 239 -4.74 -14.29 -0.11
C GLN A 239 -4.57 -15.68 -0.73
N ALA A 240 -3.45 -15.92 -1.45
CA ALA A 240 -3.20 -17.19 -2.13
C ALA A 240 -3.03 -18.35 -1.15
N LEU A 241 -2.48 -18.09 0.04
CA LEU A 241 -2.30 -19.07 1.11
C LEU A 241 -3.50 -19.15 2.07
N GLY A 242 -4.57 -18.38 1.83
CA GLY A 242 -5.79 -18.44 2.62
C GLY A 242 -5.64 -17.94 4.06
N LEU A 243 -4.74 -16.98 4.31
CA LEU A 243 -4.64 -16.36 5.64
C LEU A 243 -5.95 -15.63 5.98
N THR A 244 -6.35 -15.72 7.25
CA THR A 244 -7.54 -15.05 7.78
C THR A 244 -7.22 -13.70 8.42
N SER A 245 -5.94 -13.38 8.62
CA SER A 245 -5.49 -12.15 9.24
C SER A 245 -4.14 -11.70 8.68
N MET A 246 -3.98 -10.39 8.51
CA MET A 246 -2.78 -9.75 8.00
C MET A 246 -2.63 -8.33 8.56
N PRO A 247 -1.43 -7.95 9.04
CA PRO A 247 -1.17 -6.60 9.49
C PRO A 247 -1.08 -5.63 8.31
N ILE A 248 -1.83 -4.54 8.40
CA ILE A 248 -1.79 -3.41 7.48
C ILE A 248 -1.54 -2.10 8.24
N GLU A 249 -0.95 -1.14 7.55
CA GLU A 249 -0.81 0.24 8.03
C GLU A 249 -1.76 1.14 7.25
N VAL A 250 -2.65 1.82 7.97
CA VAL A 250 -3.53 2.84 7.41
C VAL A 250 -2.69 4.04 7.01
N ARG A 251 -2.57 4.26 5.70
CA ARG A 251 -1.78 5.34 5.10
C ARG A 251 -2.60 6.45 4.51
N MET A 252 -3.86 6.18 4.21
CA MET A 252 -4.79 7.17 3.70
C MET A 252 -6.19 6.85 4.18
N VAL A 253 -6.98 7.89 4.45
CA VAL A 253 -8.39 7.77 4.79
C VAL A 253 -9.21 8.71 3.93
N HIS A 254 -10.42 8.28 3.60
CA HIS A 254 -11.38 9.12 2.90
C HIS A 254 -11.98 10.17 3.85
N ALA A 255 -12.11 11.42 3.41
CA ALA A 255 -12.63 12.53 4.20
C ALA A 255 -14.05 12.24 4.71
N ASN A 256 -14.97 11.86 3.81
CA ASN A 256 -16.35 11.51 4.19
C ASN A 256 -16.42 10.35 5.20
N TRP A 257 -15.50 9.39 5.13
CA TRP A 257 -15.44 8.31 6.11
C TRP A 257 -15.11 8.87 7.50
N LEU A 258 -14.07 9.71 7.57
CA LEU A 258 -13.65 10.31 8.83
C LEU A 258 -14.71 11.27 9.40
N GLU A 259 -15.34 12.09 8.57
CA GLU A 259 -16.44 12.96 8.99
C GLU A 259 -17.60 12.14 9.59
N ARG A 260 -17.97 11.01 8.96
CA ARG A 260 -18.97 10.10 9.53
C ARG A 260 -18.54 9.54 10.88
N ARG A 261 -17.28 9.10 11.02
CA ARG A 261 -16.74 8.63 12.31
C ARG A 261 -16.80 9.71 13.38
N MET A 262 -16.52 10.97 13.04
CA MET A 262 -16.62 12.10 13.96
C MET A 262 -18.07 12.34 14.38
N ALA A 263 -19.00 12.36 13.43
CA ALA A 263 -20.42 12.56 13.69
C ALA A 263 -21.00 11.46 14.59
N GLU A 264 -20.63 10.20 14.37
CA GLU A 264 -21.11 9.05 15.15
C GLU A 264 -20.53 9.00 16.57
N SER A 265 -19.30 9.46 16.76
CA SER A 265 -18.60 9.36 18.05
C SER A 265 -18.64 10.63 18.89
N GLY A 266 -18.93 11.79 18.28
CA GLY A 266 -18.78 13.10 18.92
C GLY A 266 -17.32 13.48 19.21
N LEU A 267 -16.34 12.72 18.70
CA LEU A 267 -14.93 12.91 18.97
C LEU A 267 -14.27 13.83 17.94
N ARG A 268 -13.12 14.39 18.34
CA ARG A 268 -12.25 15.16 17.44
C ARG A 268 -11.62 14.24 16.37
N PRO A 269 -11.19 14.77 15.21
CA PRO A 269 -10.78 13.97 14.07
C PRO A 269 -9.77 12.86 14.38
N ALA A 270 -8.69 13.12 15.13
CA ALA A 270 -7.68 12.10 15.39
C ALA A 270 -8.22 10.97 16.28
N GLU A 271 -9.10 11.28 17.22
CA GLU A 271 -9.70 10.30 18.12
C GLU A 271 -10.78 9.48 17.41
N ALA A 272 -11.62 10.14 16.61
CA ALA A 272 -12.60 9.49 15.73
C ALA A 272 -11.93 8.55 14.71
N LEU A 273 -10.81 8.98 14.13
CA LEU A 273 -9.97 8.16 13.24
C LEU A 273 -9.49 6.89 13.95
N LEU A 274 -8.87 7.02 15.12
CA LEU A 274 -8.34 5.87 15.85
C LEU A 274 -9.44 4.92 16.30
N LEU A 275 -10.59 5.45 16.73
CA LEU A 275 -11.75 4.65 17.08
C LEU A 275 -12.29 3.89 15.86
N GLY A 276 -12.41 4.57 14.72
CA GLY A 276 -12.87 3.97 13.46
C GLY A 276 -11.93 2.89 12.94
N VAL A 277 -10.62 3.13 12.96
CA VAL A 277 -9.58 2.18 12.57
C VAL A 277 -9.63 0.91 13.43
N ARG A 278 -9.78 1.05 14.76
CA ARG A 278 -9.96 -0.11 15.67
C ARG A 278 -11.28 -0.86 15.41
N GLY A 279 -12.32 -0.17 14.95
CA GLY A 279 -13.58 -0.80 14.56
C GLY A 279 -13.44 -1.72 13.35
N LEU A 280 -12.54 -1.41 12.41
CA LEU A 280 -12.27 -2.26 11.23
C LEU A 280 -11.55 -3.56 11.59
N ASP A 281 -10.66 -3.50 12.59
CA ASP A 281 -9.98 -4.66 13.16
C ASP A 281 -10.99 -5.66 13.74
N ARG A 282 -11.96 -5.18 14.53
CA ARG A 282 -13.01 -6.03 15.12
C ARG A 282 -13.95 -6.65 14.09
N LYS A 283 -14.40 -5.87 13.10
CA LYS A 283 -15.24 -6.40 12.01
C LYS A 283 -14.53 -7.49 11.21
N SER A 284 -13.21 -7.36 11.05
CA SER A 284 -12.40 -8.39 10.41
C SER A 284 -12.34 -9.67 11.25
N ALA A 285 -12.23 -9.55 12.58
CA ALA A 285 -12.27 -10.71 13.48
C ALA A 285 -13.63 -11.43 13.49
N GLU A 286 -14.74 -10.69 13.45
CA GLU A 286 -16.09 -11.26 13.40
C GLU A 286 -16.36 -12.00 12.08
N ALA A 287 -15.85 -11.50 10.95
CA ALA A 287 -15.97 -12.16 9.64
C ALA A 287 -15.13 -13.44 9.50
N VAL A 288 -14.21 -13.71 10.42
CA VAL A 288 -13.38 -14.94 10.47
C VAL A 288 -14.02 -16.02 11.34
N GLY A 289 -14.91 -15.64 12.27
CA GLY A 289 -15.62 -16.56 13.16
C GLY A 289 -16.99 -17.04 12.66
N ALA A 290 -17.48 -16.52 11.54
CA ALA A 290 -18.73 -16.89 10.88
C ALA A 290 -18.46 -17.73 9.62
#